data_AF-A0A518CMA2-F1
#
_entry.id   AF-A0A518CMA2-F1
#
_cell.length_a   1.000
_cell.length_b   1.000
_cell.length_c   1.000
_cell.angle_alpha   90.00
_cell.angle_beta   90.00
_cell.angle_gamma   90.00
#
_symmetry.space_group_name_H-M   'P 1'
#
loop_
_entity.id
_entity.type
_entity.pdbx_description
1 polymer ?
#
loop_
_entity_poly.entity_id
_entity_poly.type
_entity_poly.pdbx_seq_one_letter_code
_entity_poly.pdbx_strand_id
1 'polypeptide(L)'
;MSQAIFLSCPKCDHRCKVRPKERPFKVRCPGCEAAVRVPAESELKVRNEPEVKRTPGRRKLNGTPSEADEGKTRRSGKSSTARRRSSSSFRSRESVSIQCPDCKASFSADAADYGKKTSCPLCSTSVEVPDPSGMSQLRKARQKKKPHSLLDGEIAPAPREHKEKLPTGIMLYIDGVLTFPFQPEVIFRLCLFAALIFILDVTVDLCVYALMTVPYALRALGLSAIVMFIITGGHAAVTFQTIFEETSAGSKDVRGWLEFDKYEYAFRLLTIGWLFLIATVAGFVPVIVIGFILEKVNFSLPGQMPLAMLLMPIGFLLSLAAFPFVALSTFEQHSYFSVFSPRIFKSLFREWWSWIIVTFVTWAFFLPWVVMRMVGSIAYPFINLFILSPYFAFIFFVYSRILGRLAFKIAQSADWD
;
A
#
# COMPACT_ATOMS: atom_id res chain seq x y z
N MET A 1 1.80 -9.27 17.23
CA MET A 1 2.24 -8.82 15.89
C MET A 1 3.63 -8.20 16.05
N SER A 2 4.66 -8.78 15.43
CA SER A 2 6.03 -8.24 15.51
C SER A 2 6.12 -6.92 14.74
N GLN A 3 6.51 -5.83 15.41
CA GLN A 3 6.67 -4.52 14.78
C GLN A 3 7.79 -4.58 13.73
N ALA A 4 7.55 -3.98 12.56
CA ALA A 4 8.59 -3.85 11.53
C ALA A 4 9.67 -2.88 12.00
N ILE A 5 10.94 -3.24 11.82
CA ILE A 5 12.09 -2.38 12.11
C ILE A 5 12.69 -1.84 10.81
N PHE A 6 13.30 -0.66 10.89
CA PHE A 6 14.05 -0.07 9.78
C PHE A 6 15.56 -0.20 10.04
N LEU A 7 16.27 -0.80 9.09
CA LEU A 7 17.73 -0.94 9.14
C LEU A 7 18.34 -0.16 7.98
N SER A 8 19.32 0.70 8.26
CA SER A 8 20.10 1.36 7.20
C SER A 8 21.13 0.38 6.63
N CYS A 9 21.16 0.26 5.29
CA CYS A 9 22.19 -0.52 4.61
C CYS A 9 23.57 0.12 4.84
N PRO A 10 24.58 -0.62 5.33
CA PRO A 10 25.90 -0.05 5.60
C PRO A 10 26.65 0.38 4.33
N LYS A 11 26.20 -0.05 3.14
CA LYS A 11 26.87 0.24 1.86
C LYS A 11 26.28 1.46 1.13
N CYS A 12 24.96 1.59 1.09
CA CYS A 12 24.28 2.66 0.33
C CYS A 12 23.33 3.52 1.18
N ASP A 13 23.28 3.31 2.49
CA ASP A 13 22.41 4.01 3.45
C ASP A 13 20.90 3.89 3.18
N HIS A 14 20.50 3.00 2.27
CA HIS A 14 19.10 2.74 1.97
C HIS A 14 18.40 2.02 3.13
N ARG A 15 17.22 2.51 3.54
CA ARG A 15 16.45 1.95 4.65
C ARG A 15 15.68 0.71 4.22
N CYS A 16 16.01 -0.42 4.84
CA CYS A 16 15.33 -1.70 4.64
C CYS A 16 14.27 -1.88 5.73
N LYS A 17 12.99 -1.95 5.35
CA LYS A 17 11.89 -2.30 6.28
C LYS A 17 11.83 -3.82 6.39
N VAL A 18 12.05 -4.35 7.59
CA VAL A 18 12.12 -5.81 7.80
C VAL A 18 11.38 -6.18 9.08
N ARG A 19 10.66 -7.31 9.09
CA ARG A 19 10.10 -7.88 10.32
C ARG A 19 11.16 -8.80 10.96
N PRO A 20 11.60 -8.52 12.20
CA PRO A 20 12.57 -9.38 12.89
C PRO A 20 11.99 -10.78 13.12
N LYS A 21 12.87 -11.78 13.16
CA LYS A 21 12.56 -13.18 13.48
C LYS A 21 13.29 -13.58 14.76
N GLU A 22 12.97 -14.74 15.31
CA GLU A 22 13.61 -15.28 16.53
C GLU A 22 15.12 -15.47 16.39
N ARG A 23 15.62 -15.68 15.17
CA ARG A 23 17.05 -15.88 14.87
C ARG A 23 17.56 -14.77 13.94
N PRO A 24 18.84 -14.36 14.07
CA PRO A 24 19.42 -13.37 13.18
C PRO A 24 19.49 -13.92 11.74
N PHE A 25 19.16 -13.09 10.76
CA PHE A 25 19.20 -13.47 9.34
C PHE A 25 19.73 -12.33 8.48
N LYS A 26 19.98 -12.59 7.19
CA LYS A 26 20.44 -11.59 6.22
C LYS A 26 19.33 -11.32 5.20
N VAL A 27 19.16 -10.06 4.82
CA VAL A 27 18.29 -9.62 3.72
C VAL A 27 19.10 -8.82 2.72
N ARG A 28 18.76 -8.92 1.44
CA ARG A 28 19.40 -8.10 0.40
C ARG A 28 18.80 -6.70 0.43
N CYS A 29 19.67 -5.69 0.44
CA CYS A 29 19.24 -4.30 0.31
C CYS A 29 18.65 -4.06 -1.09
N PRO A 30 17.44 -3.49 -1.24
CA PRO A 30 16.84 -3.24 -2.54
C PRO A 30 17.60 -2.17 -3.35
N GLY A 31 18.39 -1.29 -2.70
CA GLY A 31 19.15 -0.25 -3.38
C GLY A 31 20.51 -0.69 -3.95
N CYS A 32 21.20 -1.66 -3.32
CA CYS A 32 22.57 -2.04 -3.73
C CYS A 32 22.86 -3.55 -3.66
N GLU A 33 21.84 -4.36 -3.38
CA GLU A 33 21.87 -5.82 -3.20
C GLU A 33 22.80 -6.34 -2.10
N ALA A 34 23.49 -5.47 -1.35
CA ALA A 34 24.35 -5.88 -0.25
C ALA A 34 23.54 -6.59 0.85
N ALA A 35 24.13 -7.64 1.41
CA ALA A 35 23.51 -8.40 2.49
C ALA A 35 23.56 -7.60 3.81
N VAL A 36 22.39 -7.21 4.32
CA VAL A 36 22.20 -6.51 5.59
C VAL A 36 21.82 -7.53 6.67
N ARG A 37 22.53 -7.54 7.79
CA ARG A 37 22.22 -8.41 8.94
C ARG A 37 21.05 -7.81 9.73
N VAL A 38 20.01 -8.60 9.92
CA VAL A 38 18.86 -8.30 10.78
C VAL A 38 19.11 -8.94 12.14
N PRO A 39 19.15 -8.16 13.23
CA PRO A 39 19.28 -8.68 14.59
C PRO A 39 18.06 -9.52 14.98
N ALA A 40 18.26 -10.46 15.91
CA ALA A 40 17.16 -11.25 16.46
C ALA A 40 16.22 -10.36 17.30
N GLU A 41 14.95 -10.79 17.46
CA GLU A 41 13.99 -10.04 18.28
C GLU A 41 14.45 -9.87 19.74
N SER A 42 15.19 -10.83 20.29
CA SER A 42 15.78 -10.74 21.63
C SER A 42 16.86 -9.65 21.73
N GLU A 43 17.68 -9.47 20.69
CA GLU A 43 18.75 -8.45 20.65
C GLU A 43 18.16 -7.03 20.62
N LEU A 44 16.97 -6.86 20.02
CA LEU A 44 16.26 -5.58 19.97
C LEU A 44 15.64 -5.19 21.31
N LYS A 45 15.15 -6.17 22.09
CA LYS A 45 14.58 -5.91 23.42
C LYS A 45 15.63 -5.42 24.42
N VAL A 46 16.83 -6.01 24.41
CA VAL A 46 17.93 -5.62 25.30
C VAL A 46 18.39 -4.18 25.04
N ARG A 47 18.33 -3.71 23.80
CA ARG A 47 18.80 -2.36 23.43
C ARG A 47 17.81 -1.25 23.78
N ASN A 48 16.53 -1.58 23.92
CA ASN A 48 15.47 -0.62 24.21
C ASN A 48 15.12 -0.52 25.70
N GLU A 49 15.70 -1.36 26.57
CA GLU A 49 15.65 -1.10 28.00
C GLU A 49 16.46 0.17 28.29
N PRO A 50 15.84 1.22 28.86
CA PRO A 50 16.56 2.44 29.20
C PRO A 50 17.69 2.06 30.14
N GLU A 51 18.91 2.45 29.78
CA GLU A 51 20.11 2.22 30.57
C GLU A 51 19.90 2.82 31.96
N VAL A 52 19.42 2.01 32.90
CA VAL A 52 19.21 2.39 34.29
C VAL A 52 20.60 2.74 34.80
N LYS A 53 20.84 4.06 34.94
CA LYS A 53 22.08 4.62 35.47
C LYS A 53 22.46 3.87 36.74
N ARG A 54 23.43 2.94 36.62
CA ARG A 54 24.05 2.31 37.77
C ARG A 54 24.86 3.38 38.49
N THR A 55 24.27 3.89 39.55
CA THR A 55 24.92 4.77 40.53
C THR A 55 26.17 4.06 41.04
N PRO A 56 27.36 4.69 41.05
CA PRO A 56 28.56 4.10 41.63
C PRO A 56 28.35 3.93 43.15
N GLY A 57 28.15 2.68 43.57
CA GLY A 57 27.88 2.29 44.94
C GLY A 57 29.09 2.48 45.84
N ARG A 58 28.90 3.39 46.79
CA ARG A 58 29.69 3.66 48.00
C ARG A 58 29.92 2.36 48.79
N ARG A 59 31.20 2.06 49.03
CA ARG A 59 31.69 1.03 49.97
C ARG A 59 31.07 1.27 51.36
N LYS A 60 30.29 0.31 51.88
CA LYS A 60 30.03 0.18 53.32
C LYS A 60 30.41 -1.23 53.74
N LEU A 61 31.38 -1.29 54.65
CA LEU A 61 31.64 -2.43 55.52
C LEU A 61 30.49 -2.58 56.52
N ASN A 62 30.07 -3.83 56.76
CA ASN A 62 29.88 -4.49 58.06
C ASN A 62 28.71 -5.48 58.06
N GLY A 63 28.96 -6.66 58.61
CA GLY A 63 27.98 -7.42 59.38
C GLY A 63 27.36 -8.66 58.72
N THR A 64 28.00 -9.81 58.92
CA THR A 64 27.38 -11.14 59.18
C THR A 64 26.50 -11.08 60.46
N PRO A 65 25.56 -12.02 60.77
CA PRO A 65 25.74 -13.48 60.64
C PRO A 65 24.49 -14.38 60.35
N SER A 66 24.79 -15.69 60.31
CA SER A 66 23.95 -16.89 60.56
C SER A 66 22.94 -17.32 59.49
N GLU A 67 23.17 -18.50 58.90
CA GLU A 67 22.45 -19.79 59.15
C GLU A 67 21.13 -19.83 58.38
N ALA A 68 20.81 -20.82 57.54
CA ALA A 68 21.08 -22.25 57.61
C ALA A 68 20.95 -22.90 56.20
N ASP A 69 21.63 -24.05 56.02
CA ASP A 69 21.20 -25.29 55.34
C ASP A 69 20.43 -25.26 54.00
N GLU A 70 20.61 -26.15 53.01
CA GLU A 70 21.13 -27.52 52.99
C GLU A 70 21.28 -27.98 51.51
N GLY A 71 22.15 -28.96 51.22
CA GLY A 71 22.01 -29.88 50.06
C GLY A 71 22.86 -29.61 48.79
N LYS A 72 24.06 -30.20 48.65
CA LYS A 72 24.39 -31.44 47.87
C LYS A 72 24.02 -31.35 46.36
N THR A 73 24.89 -31.59 45.35
CA THR A 73 25.87 -32.68 45.21
C THR A 73 26.82 -32.53 43.98
N ARG A 74 28.12 -32.77 44.23
CA ARG A 74 29.15 -33.54 43.46
C ARG A 74 29.06 -33.74 41.92
N ARG A 75 30.14 -33.36 41.20
CA ARG A 75 31.26 -34.23 40.67
C ARG A 75 32.15 -33.38 39.73
N SER A 76 33.42 -33.11 40.08
CA SER A 76 34.61 -33.97 39.88
C SER A 76 34.95 -34.26 38.42
N GLY A 77 35.96 -33.56 37.90
CA GLY A 77 36.67 -33.89 36.66
C GLY A 77 37.99 -33.13 36.54
N LYS A 78 39.05 -33.67 37.16
CA LYS A 78 40.44 -33.23 37.01
C LYS A 78 40.93 -33.56 35.59
N SER A 79 41.62 -32.63 34.95
CA SER A 79 42.70 -32.95 34.01
C SER A 79 43.65 -31.76 33.88
N SER A 80 44.85 -31.98 34.41
CA SER A 80 46.04 -31.14 34.28
C SER A 80 46.73 -31.42 32.96
N THR A 81 47.01 -30.38 32.17
CA THR A 81 48.17 -30.38 31.28
C THR A 81 48.73 -28.97 31.16
N ALA A 82 49.96 -28.82 31.67
CA ALA A 82 50.79 -27.65 31.52
C ALA A 82 51.07 -27.37 30.04
N ARG A 83 50.91 -26.11 29.59
CA ARG A 83 51.60 -25.63 28.39
C ARG A 83 51.93 -24.15 28.48
N ARG A 84 53.23 -23.92 28.32
CA ARG A 84 54.00 -22.68 28.22
C ARG A 84 53.22 -21.46 27.73
N ARG A 85 53.25 -20.40 28.54
CA ARG A 85 52.96 -19.01 28.16
C ARG A 85 54.07 -18.51 27.24
N SER A 86 53.74 -18.24 25.98
CA SER A 86 54.46 -17.29 25.13
C SER A 86 53.51 -16.14 24.81
N SER A 87 53.54 -15.12 25.67
CA SER A 87 52.81 -13.87 25.51
C SER A 87 53.53 -12.99 24.49
N SER A 88 53.24 -13.19 23.20
CA SER A 88 53.51 -12.18 22.17
C SER A 88 52.37 -11.17 22.20
N SER A 89 52.63 -9.99 22.75
CA SER A 89 51.72 -8.85 22.73
C SER A 89 51.50 -8.40 21.28
N PHE A 90 50.45 -8.92 20.64
CA PHE A 90 49.96 -8.41 19.36
C PHE A 90 49.33 -7.03 19.61
N ARG A 91 50.15 -5.97 19.52
CA ARG A 91 49.63 -4.62 19.32
C ARG A 91 48.95 -4.62 17.95
N SER A 92 47.63 -4.58 17.93
CA SER A 92 46.85 -4.38 16.70
C SER A 92 47.34 -3.12 16.02
N ARG A 93 48.06 -3.26 14.90
CA ARG A 93 48.46 -2.12 14.09
C ARG A 93 47.19 -1.51 13.51
N GLU A 94 46.97 -0.26 13.83
CA GLU A 94 45.89 0.53 13.25
C GLU A 94 46.28 0.80 11.79
N SER A 95 45.50 0.24 10.86
CA SER A 95 45.77 0.30 9.44
C SER A 95 44.61 1.01 8.74
N VAL A 96 44.91 1.87 7.75
CA VAL A 96 43.89 2.64 7.03
C VAL A 96 43.74 2.13 5.62
N SER A 97 42.50 1.85 5.24
CA SER A 97 42.13 1.47 3.88
C SER A 97 42.07 2.71 2.98
N ILE A 98 42.85 2.73 1.91
CA ILE A 98 42.93 3.79 0.91
C ILE A 98 42.60 3.19 -0.46
N GLN A 99 41.93 3.96 -1.32
CA GLN A 99 41.70 3.58 -2.72
C GLN A 99 42.69 4.30 -3.64
N CYS A 100 43.36 3.54 -4.51
CA CYS A 100 44.23 4.11 -5.53
C CYS A 100 43.41 4.90 -6.57
N PRO A 101 43.80 6.13 -6.96
CA PRO A 101 43.06 6.93 -7.92
C PRO A 101 43.07 6.34 -9.34
N ASP A 102 44.14 5.64 -9.72
CA ASP A 102 44.30 5.10 -11.08
C ASP A 102 43.56 3.76 -11.25
N CYS A 103 43.87 2.77 -10.40
CA CYS A 103 43.34 1.41 -10.55
C CYS A 103 42.10 1.12 -9.69
N LYS A 104 41.66 2.06 -8.84
CA LYS A 104 40.53 1.94 -7.90
C LYS A 104 40.62 0.80 -6.88
N ALA A 105 41.77 0.12 -6.80
CA ALA A 105 41.97 -0.93 -5.82
C ALA A 105 42.15 -0.37 -4.41
N SER A 106 41.51 -1.03 -3.44
CA SER A 106 41.67 -0.73 -2.02
C SER A 106 42.88 -1.47 -1.45
N PHE A 107 43.78 -0.76 -0.78
CA PHE A 107 44.89 -1.35 -0.03
C PHE A 107 45.01 -0.70 1.34
N SER A 108 45.61 -1.41 2.29
CA SER A 108 45.80 -0.92 3.65
C SER A 108 47.20 -0.34 3.81
N ALA A 109 47.29 0.89 4.29
CA ALA A 109 48.55 1.52 4.72
C ALA A 109 48.68 1.44 6.25
N ASP A 110 49.91 1.32 6.75
CA ASP A 110 50.17 1.33 8.19
C ASP A 110 50.07 2.78 8.71
N ALA A 111 49.70 2.97 9.98
CA ALA A 111 49.65 4.30 10.60
C ALA A 111 51.00 5.06 10.57
N ALA A 112 52.12 4.36 10.35
CA ALA A 112 53.43 5.00 10.19
C ALA A 112 53.59 5.73 8.83
N ASP A 113 52.67 5.51 7.89
CA ASP A 113 52.71 6.03 6.53
C ASP A 113 51.84 7.27 6.33
N TYR A 114 51.14 7.75 7.38
CA TYR A 114 50.38 9.00 7.30
C TYR A 114 51.25 10.18 6.85
N GLY A 115 50.75 10.94 5.88
CA GLY A 115 51.44 12.06 5.26
C GLY A 115 52.58 11.67 4.32
N LYS A 116 52.80 10.37 4.06
CA LYS A 116 53.81 9.88 3.12
C LYS A 116 53.16 9.36 1.83
N LYS A 117 53.95 9.35 0.77
CA LYS A 117 53.62 8.70 -0.50
C LYS A 117 53.93 7.21 -0.40
N THR A 118 52.93 6.37 -0.61
CA THR A 118 53.06 4.91 -0.67
C THR A 118 52.71 4.42 -2.07
N SER A 119 53.45 3.44 -2.57
CA SER A 119 53.16 2.86 -3.89
C SER A 119 52.00 1.88 -3.79
N CYS A 120 51.00 2.03 -4.67
CA CYS A 120 49.93 1.06 -4.79
C CYS A 120 50.51 -0.32 -5.15
N PRO A 121 50.16 -1.41 -4.43
CA PRO A 121 50.74 -2.73 -4.68
C PRO A 121 50.36 -3.34 -6.03
N LEU A 122 49.35 -2.79 -6.72
CA LEU A 122 48.84 -3.31 -7.98
C LEU A 122 49.34 -2.55 -9.21
N CYS A 123 49.38 -1.21 -9.17
CA CYS A 123 49.77 -0.38 -10.31
C CYS A 123 51.03 0.46 -10.07
N SER A 124 51.66 0.34 -8.89
CA SER A 124 52.84 1.12 -8.48
C SER A 124 52.67 2.65 -8.44
N THR A 125 51.48 3.18 -8.75
CA THR A 125 51.15 4.60 -8.60
C THR A 125 51.41 5.05 -7.17
N SER A 126 52.15 6.15 -7.02
CA SER A 126 52.42 6.80 -5.73
C SER A 126 51.15 7.51 -5.23
N VAL A 127 50.56 7.01 -4.15
CA VAL A 127 49.37 7.57 -3.48
C VAL A 127 49.77 8.19 -2.15
N GLU A 128 49.36 9.43 -1.90
CA GLU A 128 49.60 10.11 -0.63
C GLU A 128 48.58 9.67 0.41
N VAL A 129 49.06 9.16 1.56
CA VAL A 129 48.22 8.68 2.66
C VAL A 129 47.74 9.91 3.46
N PRO A 130 46.43 10.21 3.50
CA PRO A 130 45.93 11.43 4.13
C PRO A 130 46.22 11.45 5.63
N ASP A 131 46.81 12.54 6.10
CA ASP A 131 47.13 12.75 7.52
C ASP A 131 45.84 12.93 8.35
N PRO A 132 45.63 12.13 9.42
CA PRO A 132 44.44 12.25 10.28
C PRO A 132 44.31 13.62 10.94
N SER A 133 45.40 14.37 11.11
CA SER A 133 45.35 15.71 11.71
C SER A 133 44.59 16.72 10.84
N GLY A 134 44.66 16.60 9.51
CA GLY A 134 43.88 17.41 8.55
C GLY A 134 42.39 17.07 8.51
N MET A 135 42.03 15.80 8.72
CA MET A 135 40.63 15.37 8.78
C MET A 135 39.89 15.91 10.02
N SER A 136 40.61 16.21 11.10
CA SER A 136 40.01 16.82 12.30
C SER A 136 39.47 18.24 12.04
N GLN A 137 40.13 19.00 11.15
CA GLN A 137 39.71 20.36 10.80
C GLN A 137 38.51 20.36 9.85
N LEU A 138 38.46 19.43 8.87
CA LEU A 138 37.28 19.22 8.02
C LEU A 138 36.06 18.75 8.83
N ARG A 139 36.27 17.93 9.87
CA ARG A 139 35.20 17.54 10.80
C ARG A 139 34.66 18.73 11.61
N LYS A 140 35.53 19.64 12.07
CA LYS A 140 35.11 20.87 12.77
C LYS A 140 34.41 21.87 11.84
N ALA A 141 34.82 21.98 10.57
CA ALA A 141 34.14 22.81 9.58
C ALA A 141 32.74 22.27 9.22
N ARG A 142 32.56 20.95 9.13
CA ARG A 142 31.23 20.32 8.97
C ARG A 142 30.36 20.40 10.21
N GLN A 143 30.93 20.35 11.42
CA GLN A 143 30.17 20.45 12.68
C GLN A 143 29.67 21.87 13.01
N LYS A 144 30.22 22.92 12.39
CA LYS A 144 29.70 24.29 12.55
C LYS A 144 28.40 24.54 11.79
N LYS A 145 28.05 23.71 10.79
CA LYS A 145 26.67 23.53 10.36
C LYS A 145 26.01 22.55 11.34
N LYS A 146 25.59 23.07 12.49
CA LYS A 146 24.78 22.31 13.45
C LYS A 146 23.58 21.70 12.70
N PRO A 147 23.45 20.36 12.60
CA PRO A 147 22.13 19.78 12.42
C PRO A 147 21.33 20.19 13.65
N HIS A 148 20.18 20.83 13.43
CA HIS A 148 19.16 20.93 14.45
C HIS A 148 18.96 19.53 15.06
N SER A 149 18.81 19.49 16.37
CA SER A 149 18.62 18.31 17.19
C SER A 149 17.61 17.33 16.58
N LEU A 150 18.12 16.25 15.98
CA LEU A 150 17.39 15.03 15.62
C LEU A 150 17.07 14.22 16.90
N LEU A 151 16.35 14.85 17.82
CA LEU A 151 15.81 14.20 19.02
C LEU A 151 14.28 14.14 19.01
N ASP A 152 13.65 14.72 18.00
CA ASP A 152 12.30 14.37 17.59
C ASP A 152 12.40 13.34 16.47
N GLY A 153 11.66 12.25 16.59
CA GLY A 153 11.56 11.17 15.60
C GLY A 153 10.86 11.61 14.32
N GLU A 154 11.28 12.73 13.73
CA GLU A 154 10.86 13.17 12.41
C GLU A 154 11.50 12.25 11.37
N ILE A 155 10.67 11.31 10.93
CA ILE A 155 10.82 10.52 9.72
C ILE A 155 11.38 11.45 8.62
N ALA A 156 12.63 11.24 8.20
CA ALA A 156 13.18 11.94 7.05
C ALA A 156 12.16 11.80 5.90
N PRO A 157 11.67 12.91 5.32
CA PRO A 157 10.62 12.86 4.32
C PRO A 157 11.09 11.94 3.19
N ALA A 158 10.24 10.99 2.81
CA ALA A 158 10.53 10.06 1.73
C ALA A 158 11.11 10.85 0.54
N PRO A 159 12.17 10.34 -0.13
CA PRO A 159 12.78 11.04 -1.24
C PRO A 159 11.67 11.49 -2.19
N ARG A 160 11.64 12.80 -2.50
CA ARG A 160 10.60 13.39 -3.34
C ARG A 160 10.62 12.63 -4.66
N GLU A 161 9.69 11.70 -4.82
CA GLU A 161 9.48 11.01 -6.08
C GLU A 161 9.29 12.09 -7.13
N HIS A 162 10.06 11.97 -8.21
CA HIS A 162 10.03 12.94 -9.29
C HIS A 162 8.62 12.90 -9.87
N LYS A 163 7.76 13.82 -9.43
CA LYS A 163 6.37 13.92 -9.90
C LYS A 163 6.43 14.25 -11.39
N GLU A 164 6.37 13.23 -12.23
CA GLU A 164 6.20 13.42 -13.65
C GLU A 164 4.93 14.26 -13.84
N LYS A 165 5.07 15.38 -14.56
CA LYS A 165 3.92 16.23 -14.85
C LYS A 165 2.94 15.39 -15.66
N LEU A 166 1.81 15.06 -15.04
CA LEU A 166 0.72 14.37 -15.71
C LEU A 166 0.19 15.24 -16.86
N PRO A 167 -0.25 14.62 -17.97
CA PRO A 167 -0.82 15.37 -19.08
C PRO A 167 -2.05 16.15 -18.63
N THR A 168 -2.22 17.37 -19.13
CA THR A 168 -3.38 18.22 -18.83
C THR A 168 -4.51 18.01 -19.85
N GLY A 169 -5.71 18.47 -19.51
CA GLY A 169 -6.87 18.40 -20.39
C GLY A 169 -7.47 16.98 -20.53
N ILE A 170 -7.99 16.66 -21.72
CA ILE A 170 -8.67 15.38 -22.00
C ILE A 170 -7.69 14.20 -21.92
N MET A 171 -6.41 14.42 -22.26
CA MET A 171 -5.38 13.38 -22.23
C MET A 171 -5.18 12.78 -20.83
N LEU A 172 -5.50 13.51 -19.76
CA LEU A 172 -5.47 13.00 -18.38
C LEU A 172 -6.38 11.76 -18.19
N TYR A 173 -7.48 11.67 -18.94
CA TYR A 173 -8.49 10.62 -18.81
C TYR A 173 -8.32 9.48 -19.82
N ILE A 174 -7.51 9.68 -20.85
CA ILE A 174 -7.26 8.68 -21.90
C ILE A 174 -5.92 7.99 -21.65
N ASP A 175 -4.88 8.78 -21.33
CA ASP A 175 -3.52 8.27 -21.22
C ASP A 175 -3.33 7.34 -20.02
N GLY A 176 -2.92 6.11 -20.31
CA GLY A 176 -2.71 5.06 -19.31
C GLY A 176 -3.98 4.48 -18.69
N VAL A 177 -5.18 5.00 -18.97
CA VAL A 177 -6.43 4.51 -18.34
C VAL A 177 -6.88 3.19 -18.96
N LEU A 178 -6.91 3.09 -20.28
CA LEU A 178 -7.34 1.88 -20.99
C LEU A 178 -6.26 0.80 -21.04
N THR A 179 -4.99 1.17 -20.95
CA THR A 179 -3.87 0.23 -20.92
C THR A 179 -3.60 -0.32 -19.52
N PHE A 180 -4.08 0.34 -18.46
CA PHE A 180 -3.88 -0.06 -17.07
C PHE A 180 -4.31 -1.51 -16.76
N PRO A 181 -5.50 -1.99 -17.16
CA PRO A 181 -5.92 -3.38 -16.88
C PRO A 181 -5.02 -4.44 -17.51
N PHE A 182 -4.23 -4.08 -18.53
CA PHE A 182 -3.34 -4.98 -19.27
C PHE A 182 -1.90 -4.99 -18.73
N GLN A 183 -1.60 -4.21 -17.70
CA GLN A 183 -0.30 -4.31 -17.03
C GLN A 183 -0.15 -5.71 -16.38
N PRO A 184 1.03 -6.35 -16.44
CA PRO A 184 1.22 -7.74 -15.97
C PRO A 184 0.83 -7.98 -14.50
N GLU A 185 1.00 -6.98 -13.65
CA GLU A 185 0.64 -7.05 -12.23
C GLU A 185 -0.88 -6.93 -12.01
N VAL A 186 -1.56 -6.21 -12.92
CA VAL A 186 -2.99 -5.90 -12.85
C VAL A 186 -3.82 -7.01 -13.50
N ILE A 187 -3.33 -7.62 -14.59
CA ILE A 187 -4.08 -8.63 -15.36
C ILE A 187 -4.41 -9.86 -14.51
N PHE A 188 -3.49 -10.31 -13.64
CA PHE A 188 -3.76 -11.42 -12.74
C PHE A 188 -4.92 -11.11 -11.78
N ARG A 189 -4.97 -9.88 -11.24
CA ARG A 189 -6.03 -9.42 -10.34
C ARG A 189 -7.35 -9.21 -11.07
N LEU A 190 -7.28 -8.73 -12.31
CA LEU A 190 -8.44 -8.62 -13.18
C LEU A 190 -9.06 -10.00 -13.44
N CYS A 191 -8.25 -11.02 -13.76
CA CYS A 191 -8.73 -12.39 -13.95
C CYS A 191 -9.33 -12.98 -12.67
N LEU A 192 -8.68 -12.80 -11.52
CA LEU A 192 -9.21 -13.24 -10.23
C LEU A 192 -10.55 -12.55 -9.92
N PHE A 193 -10.63 -11.25 -10.14
CA PHE A 193 -11.84 -10.48 -9.89
C PHE A 193 -12.98 -10.87 -10.84
N ALA A 194 -12.68 -11.08 -12.13
CA ALA A 194 -13.63 -11.58 -13.12
C ALA A 194 -14.19 -12.96 -12.72
N ALA A 195 -13.35 -13.87 -12.22
CA ALA A 195 -13.78 -15.17 -11.74
C ALA A 195 -14.71 -15.05 -10.50
N LEU A 196 -14.38 -14.15 -9.56
CA LEU A 196 -15.23 -13.91 -8.39
C LEU A 196 -16.60 -13.32 -8.78
N ILE A 197 -16.62 -12.35 -9.69
CA ILE A 197 -17.86 -11.77 -10.23
C ILE A 197 -18.67 -12.82 -10.96
N PHE A 198 -18.05 -13.68 -11.76
CA PHE A 198 -18.74 -14.77 -12.45
C PHE A 198 -19.43 -15.71 -11.46
N ILE A 199 -18.74 -16.13 -10.40
CA ILE A 199 -19.34 -17.00 -9.37
C ILE A 199 -20.47 -16.26 -8.65
N LEU A 200 -20.30 -14.98 -8.34
CA LEU A 200 -21.36 -14.15 -7.74
C LEU A 200 -22.59 -14.07 -8.65
N ASP A 201 -22.41 -13.75 -9.93
CA ASP A 201 -23.49 -13.60 -10.90
C ASP A 201 -24.26 -14.92 -11.08
N VAL A 202 -23.54 -16.05 -11.21
CA VAL A 202 -24.16 -17.39 -11.26
C VAL A 202 -24.97 -17.67 -9.99
N THR A 203 -24.44 -17.31 -8.82
CA THR A 203 -25.12 -17.53 -7.54
C THR A 203 -26.37 -16.66 -7.42
N VAL A 204 -26.31 -15.39 -7.85
CA VAL A 204 -27.45 -14.48 -7.87
C VAL A 204 -28.52 -14.96 -8.85
N ASP A 205 -28.14 -15.38 -10.06
CA ASP A 205 -29.10 -15.88 -11.04
C ASP A 205 -29.76 -17.18 -10.59
N LEU A 206 -29.02 -18.08 -9.93
CA LEU A 206 -29.58 -19.27 -9.28
C LEU A 206 -30.56 -18.90 -8.16
N CYS A 207 -30.26 -17.89 -7.35
CA CYS A 207 -31.17 -17.38 -6.32
C CYS A 207 -32.45 -16.80 -6.92
N VAL A 208 -32.35 -16.00 -7.98
CA VAL A 208 -33.50 -15.41 -8.68
C VAL A 208 -34.35 -16.52 -9.31
N TYR A 209 -33.72 -17.48 -9.99
CA TYR A 209 -34.41 -18.64 -10.55
C TYR A 209 -35.11 -19.47 -9.47
N ALA A 210 -34.45 -19.71 -8.34
CA ALA A 210 -35.04 -20.43 -7.20
C ALA A 210 -36.21 -19.67 -6.58
N LEU A 211 -36.14 -18.33 -6.47
CA LEU A 211 -37.24 -17.48 -5.99
C LEU A 211 -38.49 -17.65 -6.86
N MET A 212 -38.31 -17.81 -8.18
CA MET A 212 -39.41 -17.95 -9.13
C MET A 212 -39.99 -19.37 -9.21
N THR A 213 -39.20 -20.40 -8.88
CA THR A 213 -39.59 -21.81 -9.11
C THR A 213 -39.83 -22.62 -7.84
N VAL A 214 -38.93 -22.53 -6.85
CA VAL A 214 -38.96 -23.37 -5.64
C VAL A 214 -38.55 -22.54 -4.41
N PRO A 215 -39.50 -21.96 -3.66
CA PRO A 215 -39.19 -21.01 -2.59
C PRO A 215 -38.35 -21.60 -1.44
N TYR A 216 -38.36 -22.92 -1.24
CA TYR A 216 -37.52 -23.59 -0.23
C TYR A 216 -36.03 -23.59 -0.60
N ALA A 217 -35.69 -23.61 -1.90
CA ALA A 217 -34.30 -23.56 -2.36
C ALA A 217 -33.63 -22.21 -2.08
N LEU A 218 -34.42 -21.14 -1.98
CA LEU A 218 -33.92 -19.80 -1.65
C LEU A 218 -33.23 -19.74 -0.28
N ARG A 219 -33.69 -20.52 0.70
CA ARG A 219 -33.07 -20.55 2.05
C ARG A 219 -31.64 -21.09 2.00
N ALA A 220 -31.38 -22.08 1.16
CA ALA A 220 -30.05 -22.66 0.99
C ALA A 220 -29.15 -21.76 0.14
N LEU A 221 -29.67 -21.23 -0.98
CA LEU A 221 -28.89 -20.44 -1.93
C LEU A 221 -28.66 -19.00 -1.44
N GLY A 222 -29.60 -18.42 -0.70
CA GLY A 222 -29.50 -17.04 -0.20
C GLY A 222 -28.27 -16.84 0.68
N LEU A 223 -27.95 -17.79 1.56
CA LEU A 223 -26.74 -17.72 2.38
C LEU A 223 -25.48 -17.77 1.52
N SER A 224 -25.43 -18.63 0.50
CA SER A 224 -24.29 -18.69 -0.44
C SER A 224 -24.12 -17.38 -1.22
N ALA A 225 -25.22 -16.75 -1.66
CA ALA A 225 -25.19 -15.45 -2.33
C ALA A 225 -24.64 -14.36 -1.42
N ILE A 226 -25.06 -14.33 -0.15
CA ILE A 226 -24.55 -13.36 0.84
C ILE A 226 -23.05 -13.56 1.07
N VAL A 227 -22.61 -14.81 1.26
CA VAL A 227 -21.18 -15.11 1.47
C VAL A 227 -20.36 -14.73 0.24
N MET A 228 -20.81 -15.08 -0.97
CA MET A 228 -20.15 -14.70 -2.22
C MET A 228 -20.14 -13.19 -2.42
N PHE A 229 -21.20 -12.49 -2.03
CA PHE A 229 -21.26 -11.03 -2.06
C PHE A 229 -20.25 -10.40 -1.12
N ILE A 230 -20.11 -10.90 0.11
CA ILE A 230 -19.12 -10.39 1.08
C ILE A 230 -17.70 -10.59 0.55
N ILE A 231 -17.39 -11.77 0.00
CA ILE A 231 -16.06 -12.07 -0.54
C ILE A 231 -15.76 -11.21 -1.77
N THR A 232 -16.64 -11.24 -2.77
CA THR A 232 -16.46 -10.54 -4.05
C THR A 232 -16.50 -9.03 -3.86
N GLY A 233 -17.46 -8.54 -3.08
CA GLY A 233 -17.60 -7.12 -2.75
C GLY A 233 -16.43 -6.61 -1.90
N GLY A 234 -15.91 -7.40 -0.95
CA GLY A 234 -14.72 -7.03 -0.18
C GLY A 234 -13.49 -6.92 -1.08
N HIS A 235 -13.31 -7.88 -1.98
CA HIS A 235 -12.24 -7.81 -2.99
C HIS A 235 -12.41 -6.60 -3.92
N ALA A 236 -13.63 -6.31 -4.37
CA ALA A 236 -13.94 -5.14 -5.19
C ALA A 236 -13.58 -3.84 -4.45
N ALA A 237 -14.05 -3.69 -3.20
CA ALA A 237 -13.84 -2.48 -2.39
C ALA A 237 -12.35 -2.19 -2.15
N VAL A 238 -11.58 -3.21 -1.79
CA VAL A 238 -10.12 -3.08 -1.60
C VAL A 238 -9.44 -2.71 -2.91
N THR A 239 -9.77 -3.41 -4.00
CA THR A 239 -9.19 -3.14 -5.33
C THR A 239 -9.51 -1.72 -5.81
N PHE A 240 -10.77 -1.30 -5.68
CA PHE A 240 -11.21 0.06 -5.99
C PHE A 240 -10.43 1.09 -5.19
N GLN A 241 -10.35 0.93 -3.86
CA GLN A 241 -9.68 1.89 -3.01
C GLN A 241 -8.20 1.99 -3.30
N THR A 242 -7.49 0.87 -3.47
CA THR A 242 -6.07 0.87 -3.82
C THR A 242 -5.83 1.57 -5.16
N ILE A 243 -6.60 1.24 -6.20
CA ILE A 243 -6.47 1.90 -7.51
C ILE A 243 -6.77 3.40 -7.35
N PHE A 244 -7.85 3.75 -6.65
CA PHE A 244 -8.26 5.13 -6.46
C PHE A 244 -7.20 5.97 -5.73
N GLU A 245 -6.68 5.51 -4.60
CA GLU A 245 -5.68 6.21 -3.76
C GLU A 245 -4.35 6.40 -4.50
N GLU A 246 -3.82 5.36 -5.11
CA GLU A 246 -2.55 5.44 -5.87
C GLU A 246 -2.70 6.37 -7.09
N THR A 247 -3.86 6.32 -7.76
CA THR A 247 -4.11 7.20 -8.91
C THR A 247 -4.33 8.65 -8.48
N SER A 248 -5.02 8.88 -7.36
CA SER A 248 -5.27 10.23 -6.83
C SER A 248 -4.01 10.87 -6.24
N ALA A 249 -3.02 10.06 -5.82
CA ALA A 249 -1.67 10.53 -5.51
C ALA A 249 -0.86 10.92 -6.77
N GLY A 250 -1.37 10.61 -7.97
CA GLY A 250 -0.71 10.87 -9.25
C GLY A 250 0.16 9.72 -9.75
N SER A 251 0.16 8.56 -9.10
CA SER A 251 0.99 7.43 -9.53
C SER A 251 0.53 6.83 -10.86
N LYS A 252 1.48 6.55 -11.75
CA LYS A 252 1.23 5.83 -13.02
C LYS A 252 1.06 4.32 -12.81
N ASP A 253 1.69 3.76 -11.77
CA ASP A 253 1.64 2.34 -11.46
C ASP A 253 1.02 2.11 -10.08
N VAL A 254 0.21 1.07 -9.94
CA VAL A 254 -0.36 0.65 -8.65
C VAL A 254 0.56 -0.39 -8.05
N ARG A 255 1.44 0.02 -7.13
CA ARG A 255 2.45 -0.86 -6.50
C ARG A 255 2.03 -1.34 -5.12
N GLY A 256 1.29 -0.50 -4.37
CA GLY A 256 0.87 -0.75 -3.00
C GLY A 256 -0.36 -1.64 -2.88
N TRP A 257 -0.39 -2.79 -3.57
CA TRP A 257 -1.52 -3.69 -3.42
C TRP A 257 -1.64 -4.20 -1.99
N LEU A 258 -2.80 -3.96 -1.37
CA LEU A 258 -3.05 -4.44 -0.02
C LEU A 258 -2.97 -5.97 0.02
N GLU A 259 -2.21 -6.47 0.99
CA GLU A 259 -2.23 -7.88 1.38
C GLU A 259 -3.54 -8.19 2.13
N PHE A 260 -3.99 -9.44 2.07
CA PHE A 260 -5.26 -9.89 2.65
C PHE A 260 -5.27 -9.77 4.20
N ASP A 261 -5.66 -8.61 4.73
CA ASP A 261 -6.10 -8.49 6.12
C ASP A 261 -7.63 -8.57 6.21
N LYS A 262 -8.12 -9.65 6.82
CA LYS A 262 -9.56 -9.96 6.90
C LYS A 262 -10.38 -8.82 7.52
N TYR A 263 -9.83 -8.14 8.52
CA TYR A 263 -10.52 -7.06 9.21
C TYR A 263 -10.63 -5.81 8.34
N GLU A 264 -9.56 -5.51 7.59
CA GLU A 264 -9.56 -4.38 6.68
C GLU A 264 -10.56 -4.61 5.53
N TYR A 265 -10.65 -5.82 4.98
CA TYR A 265 -11.62 -6.14 3.92
C TYR A 265 -13.06 -5.87 4.34
N ALA A 266 -13.46 -6.33 5.54
CA ALA A 266 -14.82 -6.14 6.03
C ALA A 266 -15.14 -4.66 6.21
N PHE A 267 -14.19 -3.88 6.75
CA PHE A 267 -14.37 -2.45 6.94
C PHE A 267 -14.45 -1.69 5.61
N ARG A 268 -13.57 -1.99 4.66
CA ARG A 268 -13.55 -1.39 3.31
C ARG A 268 -14.83 -1.73 2.54
N LEU A 269 -15.30 -2.98 2.63
CA LEU A 269 -16.59 -3.41 2.08
C LEU A 269 -17.73 -2.57 2.67
N LEU A 270 -17.78 -2.42 3.99
CA LEU A 270 -18.85 -1.66 4.65
C LEU A 270 -18.81 -0.19 4.22
N THR A 271 -17.63 0.41 4.16
CA THR A 271 -17.45 1.80 3.70
C THR A 271 -17.90 1.98 2.25
N ILE A 272 -17.31 1.25 1.31
CA ILE A 272 -17.62 1.42 -0.13
C ILE A 272 -19.07 1.00 -0.41
N GLY A 273 -19.55 -0.06 0.25
CA GLY A 273 -20.93 -0.51 0.16
C GLY A 273 -21.93 0.53 0.68
N TRP A 274 -21.62 1.21 1.78
CA TRP A 274 -22.42 2.32 2.30
C TRP A 274 -22.47 3.51 1.33
N LEU A 275 -21.32 3.88 0.75
CA LEU A 275 -21.26 4.96 -0.25
C LEU A 275 -22.06 4.61 -1.52
N PHE A 276 -21.95 3.35 -1.97
CA PHE A 276 -22.73 2.86 -3.09
C PHE A 276 -24.23 2.83 -2.78
N LEU A 277 -24.62 2.46 -1.56
CA LEU A 277 -26.02 2.49 -1.12
C LEU A 277 -26.58 3.93 -1.17
N ILE A 278 -25.85 4.92 -0.65
CA ILE A 278 -26.27 6.32 -0.71
C ILE A 278 -26.42 6.79 -2.16
N ALA A 279 -25.45 6.48 -3.02
CA ALA A 279 -25.51 6.81 -4.45
C ALA A 279 -26.68 6.09 -5.15
N THR A 280 -26.98 4.86 -4.73
CA THR A 280 -28.13 4.09 -5.22
C THR A 280 -29.43 4.78 -4.85
N VAL A 281 -29.61 5.14 -3.58
CA VAL A 281 -30.80 5.89 -3.12
C VAL A 281 -30.92 7.22 -3.87
N ALA A 282 -29.84 7.97 -4.04
CA ALA A 282 -29.84 9.24 -4.76
C ALA A 282 -30.23 9.10 -6.24
N GLY A 283 -29.83 8.01 -6.90
CA GLY A 283 -30.18 7.74 -8.30
C GLY A 283 -31.57 7.15 -8.50
N PHE A 284 -32.00 6.22 -7.65
CA PHE A 284 -33.28 5.51 -7.80
C PHE A 284 -34.48 6.28 -7.27
N VAL A 285 -34.35 7.08 -6.20
CA VAL A 285 -35.50 7.82 -5.63
C VAL A 285 -36.16 8.76 -6.65
N PRO A 286 -35.43 9.61 -7.41
CA PRO A 286 -36.05 10.45 -8.43
C PRO A 286 -36.75 9.65 -9.52
N VAL A 287 -36.17 8.53 -9.92
CA VAL A 287 -36.71 7.63 -10.94
C VAL A 287 -38.00 6.95 -10.49
N ILE A 288 -38.06 6.49 -9.24
CA ILE A 288 -39.27 5.93 -8.64
C ILE A 288 -40.38 6.99 -8.56
N VAL A 289 -40.04 8.21 -8.13
CA VAL A 289 -41.01 9.33 -8.07
C VAL A 289 -41.55 9.66 -9.46
N ILE A 290 -40.68 9.75 -10.48
CA ILE A 290 -41.11 9.97 -11.87
C ILE A 290 -42.00 8.82 -12.35
N GLY A 291 -41.66 7.58 -12.02
CA GLY A 291 -42.47 6.40 -12.33
C GLY A 291 -43.89 6.50 -11.78
N PHE A 292 -44.03 6.86 -10.49
CA PHE A 292 -45.34 7.08 -9.87
C PHE A 292 -46.14 8.21 -10.53
N ILE A 293 -45.47 9.30 -10.93
CA ILE A 293 -46.13 10.42 -11.63
C ILE A 293 -46.62 9.98 -13.01
N LEU A 294 -45.79 9.27 -13.78
CA LEU A 294 -46.16 8.77 -15.11
C LEU A 294 -47.30 7.76 -15.06
N GLU A 295 -47.31 6.89 -14.05
CA GLU A 295 -48.41 5.95 -13.80
C GLU A 295 -49.73 6.70 -13.52
N LYS A 296 -49.70 7.77 -12.71
CA LYS A 296 -50.89 8.59 -12.41
C LYS A 296 -51.44 9.34 -13.62
N VAL A 297 -50.58 9.67 -14.60
CA VAL A 297 -50.99 10.34 -15.85
C VAL A 297 -51.48 9.34 -16.90
N ASN A 298 -51.56 8.04 -16.58
CA ASN A 298 -51.89 6.96 -17.52
C ASN A 298 -50.96 6.96 -18.75
N PHE A 299 -49.69 7.32 -18.57
CA PHE A 299 -48.71 7.27 -19.64
C PHE A 299 -48.38 5.81 -19.96
N SER A 300 -48.94 5.29 -21.05
CA SER A 300 -48.64 3.96 -21.55
C SER A 300 -47.59 4.04 -22.64
N LEU A 301 -46.49 3.31 -22.46
CA LEU A 301 -45.48 3.16 -23.50
C LEU A 301 -46.01 2.25 -24.61
N PRO A 302 -45.79 2.58 -25.89
CA PRO A 302 -46.14 1.69 -26.99
C PRO A 302 -45.33 0.39 -26.86
N GLY A 303 -46.01 -0.77 -26.82
CA GLY A 303 -45.36 -2.09 -26.84
C GLY A 303 -45.40 -2.92 -25.55
N GLN A 304 -46.34 -2.67 -24.62
CA GLN A 304 -46.56 -3.49 -23.41
C GLN A 304 -45.35 -3.65 -22.47
N MET A 305 -44.23 -2.94 -22.70
CA MET A 305 -43.08 -3.05 -21.80
C MET A 305 -43.41 -2.37 -20.46
N PRO A 306 -43.21 -3.07 -19.33
CA PRO A 306 -43.46 -2.48 -18.02
C PRO A 306 -42.51 -1.30 -17.81
N LEU A 307 -43.04 -0.16 -17.37
CA LEU A 307 -42.29 1.09 -17.15
C LEU A 307 -41.05 0.87 -16.26
N ALA A 308 -41.16 -0.04 -15.29
CA ALA A 308 -40.05 -0.45 -14.42
C ALA A 308 -38.81 -0.96 -15.18
N MET A 309 -38.99 -1.65 -16.32
CA MET A 309 -37.90 -2.19 -17.13
C MET A 309 -37.09 -1.08 -17.82
N LEU A 310 -37.73 0.05 -18.13
CA LEU A 310 -37.06 1.23 -18.68
C LEU A 310 -36.41 2.09 -17.57
N LEU A 311 -37.12 2.26 -16.46
CA LEU A 311 -36.69 3.12 -15.36
C LEU A 311 -35.51 2.53 -14.58
N MET A 312 -35.43 1.21 -14.41
CA MET A 312 -34.33 0.55 -13.68
C MET A 312 -32.93 0.87 -14.25
N PRO A 313 -32.66 0.70 -15.56
CA PRO A 313 -31.40 1.14 -16.18
C PRO A 313 -31.08 2.61 -15.96
N ILE A 314 -32.10 3.49 -16.03
CA ILE A 314 -31.92 4.93 -15.83
C ILE A 314 -31.52 5.22 -14.38
N GLY A 315 -32.18 4.59 -13.40
CA GLY A 315 -31.83 4.69 -11.99
C GLY A 315 -30.39 4.26 -11.73
N PHE A 316 -29.98 3.12 -12.31
CA PHE A 316 -28.61 2.63 -12.20
C PHE A 316 -27.57 3.62 -12.79
N LEU A 317 -27.83 4.19 -13.98
CA LEU A 317 -26.93 5.17 -14.59
C LEU A 317 -26.83 6.47 -13.76
N LEU A 318 -27.93 6.92 -13.16
CA LEU A 318 -27.93 8.05 -12.24
C LEU A 318 -27.17 7.73 -10.96
N SER A 319 -27.28 6.51 -10.42
CA SER A 319 -26.48 6.06 -9.28
C SER A 319 -24.99 6.05 -9.60
N LEU A 320 -24.59 5.61 -10.80
CA LEU A 320 -23.21 5.67 -11.26
C LEU A 320 -22.69 7.10 -11.45
N ALA A 321 -23.57 8.05 -11.79
CA ALA A 321 -23.22 9.48 -11.85
C ALA A 321 -23.12 10.11 -10.44
N ALA A 322 -23.94 9.67 -9.48
CA ALA A 322 -23.92 10.15 -8.10
C ALA A 322 -22.75 9.57 -7.28
N PHE A 323 -22.33 8.33 -7.57
CA PHE A 323 -21.29 7.65 -6.79
C PHE A 323 -19.95 8.40 -6.73
N PRO A 324 -19.38 8.93 -7.84
CA PRO A 324 -18.17 9.75 -7.79
C PRO A 324 -18.27 10.92 -6.81
N PHE A 325 -19.41 11.60 -6.77
CA PHE A 325 -19.64 12.74 -5.89
C PHE A 325 -19.60 12.33 -4.41
N VAL A 326 -20.32 11.24 -4.08
CA VAL A 326 -20.38 10.68 -2.72
C VAL A 326 -19.01 10.16 -2.29
N ALA A 327 -18.36 9.37 -3.15
CA ALA A 327 -17.06 8.78 -2.85
C ALA A 327 -15.98 9.84 -2.64
N LEU A 328 -15.86 10.82 -3.55
CA LEU A 328 -14.88 11.90 -3.43
C LEU A 328 -15.12 12.78 -2.20
N SER A 329 -16.38 13.05 -1.86
CA SER A 329 -16.72 13.83 -0.66
C SER A 329 -16.28 13.13 0.62
N THR A 330 -16.57 11.84 0.73
CA THR A 330 -16.16 11.04 1.90
C THR A 330 -14.64 10.89 2.01
N PHE A 331 -13.94 10.68 0.89
CA PHE A 331 -12.48 10.59 0.91
C PHE A 331 -11.80 11.91 1.25
N GLU A 332 -12.34 13.05 0.81
CA GLU A 332 -11.81 14.37 1.13
C GLU A 332 -11.95 14.70 2.62
N GLN A 333 -13.05 14.30 3.24
CA GLN A 333 -13.35 14.63 4.65
C GLN A 333 -12.79 13.60 5.63
N HIS A 334 -12.23 12.49 5.15
CA HIS A 334 -11.81 11.35 5.96
C HIS A 334 -12.91 10.87 6.95
N SER A 335 -14.18 11.05 6.59
CA SER A 335 -15.33 10.79 7.46
C SER A 335 -16.43 10.04 6.71
N TYR A 336 -16.76 8.83 7.17
CA TYR A 336 -17.71 7.93 6.51
C TYR A 336 -19.16 8.42 6.52
N PHE A 337 -19.50 9.32 7.45
CA PHE A 337 -20.84 9.88 7.57
C PHE A 337 -21.00 11.20 6.82
N SER A 338 -19.88 11.78 6.36
CA SER A 338 -19.90 13.04 5.64
C SER A 338 -19.99 12.78 4.14
N VAL A 339 -21.22 12.87 3.64
CA VAL A 339 -21.57 12.61 2.23
C VAL A 339 -21.33 13.85 1.37
N PHE A 340 -21.22 15.02 1.99
CA PHE A 340 -21.15 16.30 1.31
C PHE A 340 -19.88 17.06 1.71
N SER A 341 -18.96 17.21 0.75
CA SER A 341 -17.83 18.13 0.85
C SER A 341 -18.12 19.41 0.06
N PRO A 342 -18.10 20.60 0.69
CA PRO A 342 -18.24 21.87 0.00
C PRO A 342 -17.19 22.07 -1.10
N ARG A 343 -15.98 21.50 -0.94
CA ARG A 343 -14.92 21.58 -1.94
C ARG A 343 -15.26 20.76 -3.18
N ILE A 344 -15.74 19.54 -3.00
CA ILE A 344 -16.19 18.68 -4.11
C ILE A 344 -17.40 19.32 -4.80
N PHE A 345 -18.33 19.90 -4.05
CA PHE A 345 -19.44 20.65 -4.62
C PHE A 345 -19.01 21.86 -5.44
N LYS A 346 -18.07 22.69 -4.93
CA LYS A 346 -17.48 23.81 -5.69
C LYS A 346 -16.76 23.31 -6.96
N SER A 347 -16.11 22.16 -6.89
CA SER A 347 -15.44 21.54 -8.05
C SER A 347 -16.41 21.14 -9.15
N LEU A 348 -17.67 20.81 -8.82
CA LEU A 348 -18.69 20.47 -9.81
C LEU A 348 -18.96 21.64 -10.76
N PHE A 349 -18.92 22.87 -10.24
CA PHE A 349 -19.12 24.08 -11.04
C PHE A 349 -17.82 24.58 -11.68
N ARG A 350 -16.70 24.55 -10.95
CA ARG A 350 -15.41 25.04 -11.44
C ARG A 350 -14.81 24.14 -12.53
N GLU A 351 -14.90 22.83 -12.33
CA GLU A 351 -14.31 21.79 -13.19
C GLU A 351 -15.40 20.98 -13.90
N TRP A 352 -16.54 21.59 -14.24
CA TRP A 352 -17.72 20.91 -14.79
C TRP A 352 -17.42 20.04 -16.02
N TRP A 353 -16.51 20.48 -16.89
CA TRP A 353 -16.04 19.71 -18.04
C TRP A 353 -15.43 18.35 -17.64
N SER A 354 -14.65 18.33 -16.56
CA SER A 354 -14.03 17.11 -16.03
C SER A 354 -15.11 16.12 -15.57
N TRP A 355 -16.12 16.62 -14.87
CA TRP A 355 -17.25 15.82 -14.39
C TRP A 355 -18.08 15.25 -15.54
N ILE A 356 -18.35 16.04 -16.58
CA ILE A 356 -19.05 15.56 -17.78
C ILE A 356 -18.25 14.45 -18.47
N ILE A 357 -16.94 14.64 -18.67
CA ILE A 357 -16.09 13.62 -19.32
C ILE A 357 -16.14 12.31 -18.51
N VAL A 358 -15.92 12.37 -17.20
CA VAL A 358 -15.94 11.18 -16.33
C VAL A 358 -17.30 10.48 -16.37
N THR A 359 -18.39 11.25 -16.29
CA THR A 359 -19.75 10.71 -16.34
C THR A 359 -20.05 10.06 -17.69
N PHE A 360 -19.73 10.77 -18.78
CA PHE A 360 -19.94 10.27 -20.13
C PHE A 360 -19.14 8.99 -20.40
N VAL A 361 -17.85 8.96 -20.04
CA VAL A 361 -17.01 7.76 -20.21
C VAL A 361 -17.55 6.61 -19.37
N THR A 362 -17.96 6.87 -18.12
CA THR A 362 -18.59 5.85 -17.26
C THR A 362 -19.83 5.27 -17.93
N TRP A 363 -20.74 6.11 -18.42
CA TRP A 363 -21.94 5.65 -19.12
C TRP A 363 -21.63 4.92 -20.42
N ALA A 364 -20.65 5.38 -21.20
CA ALA A 364 -20.24 4.73 -22.44
C ALA A 364 -19.76 3.28 -22.22
N PHE A 365 -19.15 2.98 -21.07
CA PHE A 365 -18.75 1.62 -20.71
C PHE A 365 -19.88 0.80 -20.09
N PHE A 366 -20.64 1.37 -19.16
CA PHE A 366 -21.69 0.66 -18.43
C PHE A 366 -22.98 0.46 -19.25
N LEU A 367 -23.33 1.34 -20.18
CA LEU A 367 -24.56 1.22 -20.97
C LEU A 367 -24.55 -0.03 -21.88
N PRO A 368 -23.48 -0.36 -22.62
CA PRO A 368 -23.36 -1.64 -23.31
C PRO A 368 -23.47 -2.83 -22.35
N TRP A 369 -22.88 -2.74 -21.16
CA TRP A 369 -22.97 -3.80 -20.15
C TRP A 369 -24.43 -4.01 -19.69
N VAL A 370 -25.17 -2.94 -19.39
CA VAL A 370 -26.59 -3.01 -19.02
C VAL A 370 -27.43 -3.60 -20.15
N VAL A 371 -27.24 -3.12 -21.38
CA VAL A 371 -27.98 -3.62 -22.55
C VAL A 371 -27.70 -5.10 -22.79
N MET A 372 -26.42 -5.52 -22.75
CA MET A 372 -26.04 -6.93 -22.87
C MET A 372 -26.62 -7.77 -21.73
N ARG A 373 -26.64 -7.27 -20.49
CA ARG A 373 -27.28 -7.97 -19.36
C ARG A 373 -28.77 -8.18 -19.62
N MET A 374 -29.48 -7.14 -20.03
CA MET A 374 -30.93 -7.16 -20.24
C MET A 374 -31.33 -8.04 -21.42
N VAL A 375 -30.67 -7.89 -22.57
CA VAL A 375 -31.00 -8.67 -23.78
C VAL A 375 -30.46 -10.11 -23.69
N GLY A 376 -29.22 -10.25 -23.21
CA GLY A 376 -28.51 -11.52 -23.15
C GLY A 376 -29.06 -12.47 -22.08
N SER A 377 -29.64 -11.96 -21.00
CA SER A 377 -30.28 -12.82 -19.98
C SER A 377 -31.51 -13.55 -20.52
N ILE A 378 -32.20 -12.96 -21.50
CA ILE A 378 -33.38 -13.57 -22.14
C ILE A 378 -32.96 -14.57 -23.22
N ALA A 379 -32.01 -14.18 -24.09
CA ALA A 379 -31.67 -14.99 -25.26
C ALA A 379 -30.60 -16.07 -24.97
N TYR A 380 -29.57 -15.74 -24.19
CA TYR A 380 -28.38 -16.57 -24.01
C TYR A 380 -27.78 -16.45 -22.60
N PRO A 381 -28.48 -16.91 -21.54
CA PRO A 381 -28.12 -16.61 -20.15
C PRO A 381 -26.69 -17.05 -19.78
N PHE A 382 -26.26 -18.24 -20.22
CA PHE A 382 -24.92 -18.76 -19.91
C PHE A 382 -23.79 -18.02 -20.64
N ILE A 383 -23.97 -17.73 -21.94
CA ILE A 383 -22.98 -16.99 -22.73
C ILE A 383 -22.88 -15.56 -22.20
N ASN A 384 -24.03 -14.96 -21.86
CA ASN A 384 -24.09 -13.65 -21.26
C ASN A 384 -23.27 -13.61 -19.96
N LEU A 385 -23.48 -14.54 -19.03
CA LEU A 385 -22.70 -14.63 -17.79
C LEU A 385 -21.19 -14.72 -18.04
N PHE A 386 -20.77 -15.59 -18.96
CA PHE A 386 -19.35 -15.81 -19.24
C PHE A 386 -18.64 -14.58 -19.82
N ILE A 387 -19.30 -13.80 -20.68
CA ILE A 387 -18.73 -12.61 -21.33
C ILE A 387 -18.84 -11.39 -20.41
N LEU A 388 -19.97 -11.27 -19.71
CA LEU A 388 -20.33 -10.06 -19.00
C LEU A 388 -19.54 -9.87 -17.69
N SER A 389 -19.18 -10.95 -17.00
CA SER A 389 -18.41 -10.85 -15.75
C SER A 389 -16.97 -10.34 -15.98
N PRO A 390 -16.18 -10.84 -16.95
CA PRO A 390 -14.90 -10.23 -17.32
C PRO A 390 -15.05 -8.79 -17.82
N TYR A 391 -16.09 -8.49 -18.59
CA TYR A 391 -16.36 -7.14 -19.08
C TYR A 391 -16.64 -6.18 -17.92
N PHE A 392 -17.45 -6.58 -16.93
CA PHE A 392 -17.68 -5.79 -15.72
C PHE A 392 -16.40 -5.54 -14.93
N ALA A 393 -15.59 -6.58 -14.72
CA ALA A 393 -14.30 -6.46 -14.04
C ALA A 393 -13.39 -5.44 -14.75
N PHE A 394 -13.34 -5.47 -16.08
CA PHE A 394 -12.59 -4.51 -16.88
C PHE A 394 -13.10 -3.08 -16.69
N ILE A 395 -14.40 -2.86 -16.83
CA ILE A 395 -15.03 -1.55 -16.63
C ILE A 395 -14.75 -1.03 -15.22
N PHE A 396 -14.84 -1.89 -14.21
CA PHE A 396 -14.59 -1.54 -12.81
C PHE A 396 -13.18 -1.00 -12.58
N PHE A 397 -12.15 -1.62 -13.16
CA PHE A 397 -10.76 -1.17 -13.05
C PHE A 397 -10.56 0.18 -13.76
N VAL A 398 -11.10 0.30 -14.98
CA VAL A 398 -11.08 1.56 -15.75
C VAL A 398 -11.78 2.68 -14.98
N TYR A 399 -12.95 2.41 -14.43
CA TYR A 399 -13.73 3.36 -13.65
C TYR A 399 -12.99 3.83 -12.39
N SER A 400 -12.42 2.90 -11.61
CA SER A 400 -11.64 3.21 -10.42
C SER A 400 -10.46 4.14 -10.74
N ARG A 401 -9.79 3.88 -11.87
CA ARG A 401 -8.66 4.68 -12.37
C ARG A 401 -9.12 6.08 -12.79
N ILE A 402 -10.20 6.19 -13.57
CA ILE A 402 -10.76 7.48 -14.00
C ILE A 402 -11.15 8.34 -12.81
N LEU A 403 -11.78 7.74 -11.79
CA LEU A 403 -12.20 8.43 -10.60
C LEU A 403 -11.00 8.97 -9.80
N GLY A 404 -9.92 8.19 -9.69
CA GLY A 404 -8.69 8.65 -9.07
C GLY A 404 -8.01 9.79 -9.86
N ARG A 405 -8.07 9.79 -11.20
CA ARG A 405 -7.60 10.92 -12.03
C ARG A 405 -8.43 12.19 -11.81
N LEU A 406 -9.75 12.05 -11.65
CA LEU A 406 -10.62 13.17 -11.30
C LEU A 406 -10.23 13.75 -9.93
N ALA A 407 -10.02 12.90 -8.92
CA ALA A 407 -9.57 13.33 -7.59
C ALA A 407 -8.25 14.09 -7.65
N PHE A 408 -7.27 13.56 -8.40
CA PHE A 408 -5.97 14.21 -8.61
C PHE A 408 -6.13 15.61 -9.21
N LYS A 409 -6.97 15.75 -10.26
CA LYS A 409 -7.22 17.05 -10.91
C LYS A 409 -7.88 18.04 -9.96
N ILE A 410 -8.88 17.60 -9.19
CA ILE A 410 -9.55 18.44 -8.20
C ILE A 410 -8.55 18.93 -7.14
N ALA A 411 -7.68 18.04 -6.64
CA ALA A 411 -6.63 18.41 -5.69
C ALA A 411 -5.68 19.47 -6.25
N GLN A 412 -5.23 19.33 -7.51
CA GLN A 412 -4.39 20.35 -8.16
C GLN A 412 -5.08 21.70 -8.34
N SER A 413 -6.39 21.71 -8.54
CA SER A 413 -7.17 22.94 -8.69
C SER A 413 -7.46 23.64 -7.35
N ALA A 414 -7.31 22.95 -6.23
CA ALA A 414 -7.56 23.46 -4.89
C ALA A 414 -6.41 24.33 -4.35
N ASP A 415 -5.17 24.11 -4.81
CA ASP A 415 -3.98 24.86 -4.39
C ASP A 415 -3.95 26.34 -4.84
N TRP A 416 -5.04 26.83 -5.44
CA TRP A 416 -5.16 28.19 -6.00
C TRP A 416 -6.01 29.15 -5.14
N ASP A 417 -6.64 28.65 -4.08
CA ASP A 417 -7.40 29.41 -3.10
C ASP A 417 -6.60 29.46 -1.78
#